data_AF-A0A561WKI3-F1
#
_entry.id   AF-A0A561WKI3-F1
#
_cell.length_a   1.000
_cell.length_b   1.000
_cell.length_c   1.000
_cell.angle_alpha   90.00
_cell.angle_beta   90.00
_cell.angle_gamma   90.00
#
_symmetry.space_group_name_H-M   'P 1'
#
loop_
_entity.id
_entity.type
_entity.pdbx_description
1 polymer ?
#
loop_
_entity_poly.entity_id
_entity_poly.type
_entity_poly.pdbx_seq_one_letter_code
_entity_poly.pdbx_strand_id
1 'polypeptide(L)'
;MFNRTGRRWHGLDPGPDADLPALGRYELYESDGVTPLAPDRVPPIRALREGTVRNAEMINRRGSGDPVRVSVDGRALIAPDGTALGAVAAMNDVTTDRVEQRLIEQARRELSVANERLRRSNADLTNFAGAVGHDLVAPLGAVGGHLDKLGELVRGEQERAWVDAASRAVTRMRELIGSLLGNARAGSAPVRRVPADLGEVFDSVVADLHAEIVAADAEVRAPEPLPAVSCDPGAGPPAAAEPDRQRDQIPPPAAAVAGGGDRAAGRRRLGGDGRRQRHGHPAGAA
;
A
#
# COMPACT_ATOMS: atom_id res chain seq x y z
N MET A 1 -27.62 25.38 34.84
CA MET A 1 -27.93 26.11 33.58
C MET A 1 -27.20 25.48 32.40
N PHE A 2 -27.91 25.11 31.34
CA PHE A 2 -27.31 24.60 30.09
C PHE A 2 -27.08 25.74 29.08
N ASN A 3 -25.94 25.71 28.38
CA ASN A 3 -25.67 26.62 27.26
C ASN A 3 -26.48 26.23 26.00
N ARG A 4 -26.42 27.05 24.93
CA ARG A 4 -27.21 26.84 23.69
C ARG A 4 -27.01 25.46 23.04
N THR A 5 -25.79 24.93 23.09
CA THR A 5 -25.45 23.58 22.57
C THR A 5 -26.02 22.48 23.45
N GLY A 6 -25.89 22.62 24.78
CA GLY A 6 -26.54 21.74 25.76
C GLY A 6 -28.06 21.74 25.63
N ARG A 7 -28.69 22.89 25.34
CA ARG A 7 -30.14 22.96 25.08
C ARG A 7 -30.57 22.22 23.81
N ARG A 8 -29.73 22.18 22.76
CA ARG A 8 -29.98 21.39 21.53
C ARG A 8 -29.85 19.88 21.77
N TRP A 9 -28.85 19.44 22.52
CA TRP A 9 -28.71 18.02 22.88
C TRP A 9 -29.75 17.56 23.89
N HIS A 10 -30.14 18.43 24.82
CA HIS A 10 -31.12 18.09 25.85
C HIS A 10 -32.58 18.35 25.42
N GLY A 11 -32.79 19.05 24.31
CA GLY A 11 -34.10 19.32 23.69
C GLY A 11 -35.09 20.08 24.58
N LEU A 12 -34.62 20.83 25.58
CA LEU A 12 -35.44 21.64 26.48
C LEU A 12 -34.71 22.93 26.84
N ASP A 13 -35.49 23.99 27.08
CA ASP A 13 -35.07 25.22 27.75
C ASP A 13 -35.32 25.03 29.26
N PRO A 14 -34.30 24.69 30.06
CA PRO A 14 -34.47 24.61 31.50
C PRO A 14 -34.48 26.05 32.02
N GLY A 15 -35.61 26.46 32.60
CA GLY A 15 -35.70 27.70 33.36
C GLY A 15 -34.66 27.77 34.49
N PRO A 16 -34.52 28.93 35.15
CA PRO A 16 -33.51 29.16 36.19
C PRO A 16 -33.56 28.14 37.35
N ASP A 17 -34.70 27.49 37.56
CA ASP A 17 -34.94 26.48 38.60
C ASP A 17 -34.96 25.03 38.08
N ALA A 18 -34.17 24.71 37.06
CA ALA A 18 -34.02 23.31 36.64
C ALA A 18 -33.23 22.52 37.68
N ASP A 19 -33.95 21.98 38.66
CA ASP A 19 -33.43 21.02 39.63
C ASP A 19 -32.82 19.79 38.93
N LEU A 20 -31.95 19.09 39.65
CA LEU A 20 -31.37 17.78 39.30
C LEU A 20 -32.37 16.73 38.73
N PRO A 21 -33.70 16.73 38.99
CA PRO A 21 -34.67 15.84 38.34
C PRO A 21 -34.80 16.01 36.82
N ALA A 22 -34.22 17.04 36.19
CA ALA A 22 -34.09 17.09 34.73
C ALA A 22 -33.20 15.95 34.17
N LEU A 23 -32.40 15.29 35.02
CA LEU A 23 -31.70 14.03 34.72
C LEU A 23 -32.65 12.83 34.55
N GLY A 24 -33.90 12.89 35.05
CA GLY A 24 -34.89 11.81 34.93
C GLY A 24 -35.41 11.56 33.50
N ARG A 25 -34.94 12.32 32.50
CA ARG A 25 -35.27 12.11 31.07
C ARG A 25 -34.13 11.45 30.27
N TYR A 26 -33.00 11.19 30.92
CA TYR A 26 -31.80 10.62 30.30
C TYR A 26 -31.37 9.39 31.08
N GLU A 27 -31.33 8.25 30.40
CA GLU A 27 -30.70 7.06 30.96
C GLU A 27 -29.20 7.18 30.73
N LEU A 28 -28.46 7.39 31.82
CA LEU A 28 -27.01 7.48 31.80
C LEU A 28 -26.41 6.08 31.98
N TYR A 29 -25.50 5.74 31.09
CA TYR A 29 -24.74 4.50 31.13
C TYR A 29 -23.25 4.81 31.20
N GLU A 30 -22.49 3.87 31.76
CA GLU A 30 -21.03 3.86 31.67
C GLU A 30 -20.59 3.85 30.20
N SER A 31 -19.27 4.01 29.99
CA SER A 31 -18.69 4.01 28.64
C SER A 31 -18.90 2.71 27.86
N ASP A 32 -19.34 1.62 28.50
CA ASP A 32 -19.73 0.35 27.86
C ASP A 32 -21.13 0.40 27.20
N GLY A 33 -21.99 1.36 27.57
CA GLY A 33 -23.35 1.50 27.05
C GLY A 33 -24.36 0.49 27.57
N VAL A 34 -23.98 -0.34 28.56
CA VAL A 34 -24.78 -1.42 29.13
C VAL A 34 -25.01 -1.20 30.63
N THR A 35 -23.97 -0.78 31.34
CA THR A 35 -24.01 -0.59 32.80
C THR A 35 -24.63 0.77 33.14
N PRO A 36 -25.74 0.85 33.89
CA PRO A 36 -26.28 2.14 34.33
C PRO A 36 -25.27 2.90 35.18
N LEU A 37 -25.15 4.20 34.94
CA LEU A 37 -24.23 5.07 35.66
C LEU A 37 -24.81 5.41 37.04
N ALA A 38 -24.11 5.00 38.11
CA ALA A 38 -24.52 5.31 39.47
C ALA A 38 -24.55 6.83 39.72
N PRO A 39 -25.50 7.37 40.51
CA PRO A 39 -25.64 8.81 40.73
C PRO A 39 -24.35 9.48 41.24
N ASP A 40 -23.60 8.81 42.10
CA ASP A 40 -22.35 9.29 42.66
C ASP A 40 -21.18 9.27 41.65
N ARG A 41 -21.35 8.56 40.53
CA ARG A 41 -20.40 8.49 39.41
C ARG A 41 -20.69 9.47 38.26
N VAL A 42 -21.82 10.18 38.32
CA VAL A 42 -22.19 11.22 37.36
C VAL A 42 -21.18 12.37 37.42
N PRO A 43 -20.56 12.82 36.30
CA PRO A 43 -19.39 13.71 36.37
C PRO A 43 -19.58 15.05 37.12
N PRO A 44 -20.71 15.77 37.01
CA PRO A 44 -20.99 16.92 37.89
C PRO A 44 -21.01 16.58 39.40
N ILE A 45 -21.57 15.44 39.79
CA ILE A 45 -21.66 15.00 41.20
C ILE A 45 -20.28 14.57 41.71
N ARG A 46 -19.51 13.86 40.87
CA ARG A 46 -18.11 13.56 41.15
C ARG A 46 -17.28 14.82 41.31
N ALA A 47 -17.46 15.82 40.44
CA ALA A 47 -16.70 17.07 40.50
C ALA A 47 -16.94 17.83 41.82
N LEU A 48 -18.14 17.76 42.42
CA LEU A 48 -18.39 18.34 43.75
C LEU A 48 -17.54 17.72 44.87
N ARG A 49 -17.22 16.43 44.74
CA ARG A 49 -16.45 15.66 45.73
C ARG A 49 -14.95 15.67 45.44
N GLU A 50 -14.59 15.48 44.17
CA GLU A 50 -13.22 15.34 43.67
C GLU A 50 -12.60 16.68 43.25
N GLY A 51 -13.40 17.76 43.20
CA GLY A 51 -13.00 19.09 42.76
C GLY A 51 -12.94 19.25 41.23
N THR A 52 -12.36 18.29 40.51
CA THR A 52 -12.30 18.30 39.03
C THR A 52 -12.36 16.89 38.46
N VAL A 53 -13.10 16.73 37.37
CA VAL A 53 -13.21 15.51 36.56
C VAL A 53 -12.83 15.88 35.14
N ARG A 54 -12.01 15.06 34.47
CA ARG A 54 -11.61 15.30 33.07
C ARG A 54 -11.84 14.06 32.21
N ASN A 55 -12.22 14.28 30.95
CA ASN A 55 -12.41 13.24 29.93
C ASN A 55 -13.25 12.05 30.43
N ALA A 56 -14.24 12.30 31.29
CA ALA A 56 -15.10 11.24 31.79
C ALA A 56 -16.11 10.88 30.71
N GLU A 57 -16.01 9.67 30.18
CA GLU A 57 -16.95 9.19 29.18
C GLU A 57 -18.16 8.51 29.77
N MET A 58 -19.33 8.85 29.24
CA MET A 58 -20.58 8.18 29.50
C MET A 58 -21.42 8.10 28.22
N ILE A 59 -22.37 7.19 28.20
CA ILE A 59 -23.39 7.14 27.16
C ILE A 59 -24.66 7.74 27.72
N ASN A 60 -25.23 8.64 26.93
CA ASN A 60 -26.51 9.23 27.21
C ASN A 60 -27.57 8.66 26.24
N ARG A 61 -28.60 8.01 26.78
CA ARG A 61 -29.74 7.51 26.01
C ARG A 61 -30.97 8.36 26.30
N ARG A 62 -31.55 8.92 25.23
CA ARG A 62 -32.73 9.79 25.31
C ARG A 62 -33.97 9.04 24.84
N GLY A 63 -34.74 8.46 25.76
CA GLY A 63 -35.94 7.70 25.41
C GLY A 63 -35.66 6.67 24.30
N SER A 64 -36.48 6.65 23.24
CA SER A 64 -36.31 5.77 22.08
C SER A 64 -35.30 6.25 21.03
N GLY A 65 -34.51 7.29 21.31
CA GLY A 65 -33.52 7.84 20.38
C GLY A 65 -32.17 7.12 20.41
N ASP A 66 -31.31 7.41 19.44
CA ASP A 66 -29.97 6.83 19.34
C ASP A 66 -29.11 7.24 20.56
N PRO A 67 -28.30 6.31 21.09
CA PRO A 67 -27.39 6.60 22.18
C PRO A 67 -26.26 7.52 21.71
N VAL A 68 -25.98 8.57 22.48
CA VAL A 68 -24.90 9.52 22.21
C VAL A 68 -23.80 9.29 23.24
N ARG A 69 -22.57 9.07 22.77
CA ARG A 69 -21.39 9.00 23.64
C ARG A 69 -20.87 10.41 23.87
N VAL A 70 -20.75 10.79 25.13
CA VAL A 70 -20.24 12.11 25.52
C VAL A 70 -18.98 11.99 26.36
N SER A 71 -17.99 12.84 26.09
CA SER A 71 -16.86 13.13 26.96
C SER A 71 -17.20 14.34 27.82
N VAL A 72 -16.99 14.23 29.13
CA VAL A 72 -17.39 15.25 30.09
C VAL A 72 -16.22 15.72 30.95
N ASP A 73 -16.03 17.02 30.96
CA ASP A 73 -15.11 17.73 31.85
C ASP A 73 -15.93 18.50 32.88
N GLY A 74 -15.71 18.22 34.17
CA GLY A 74 -16.44 18.81 35.29
C GLY A 74 -15.53 19.53 36.27
N ARG A 75 -15.99 20.63 36.87
CA ARG A 75 -15.29 21.33 37.94
C ARG A 75 -16.27 21.86 38.99
N ALA A 76 -15.91 21.70 40.26
CA ALA A 76 -16.63 22.34 41.36
C ALA A 76 -16.49 23.87 41.33
N LEU A 77 -17.59 24.55 41.58
CA LEU A 77 -17.64 25.97 41.90
C LEU A 77 -17.62 26.11 43.42
N ILE A 78 -16.58 26.75 43.93
CA ILE A 78 -16.39 26.99 45.36
C ILE A 78 -16.44 28.50 45.60
N ALA A 79 -17.20 28.91 46.61
CA ALA A 79 -17.24 30.29 47.08
C ALA A 79 -15.91 30.67 47.76
N PRO A 80 -15.60 31.99 47.89
CA PRO A 80 -14.39 32.44 48.58
C PRO A 80 -14.28 31.97 50.05
N ASP A 81 -15.40 31.67 50.69
CA ASP A 81 -15.48 31.13 52.06
C ASP A 81 -15.25 29.61 52.16
N GLY A 82 -15.01 28.93 51.03
CA GLY A 82 -14.80 27.49 50.96
C GLY A 82 -16.08 26.67 50.76
N THR A 83 -17.26 27.30 50.72
CA THR A 83 -18.53 26.60 50.52
C THR A 83 -18.68 26.13 49.07
N ALA A 84 -19.08 24.87 48.86
CA ALA A 84 -19.38 24.36 47.52
C ALA A 84 -20.71 24.96 47.00
N LEU A 85 -20.61 25.79 45.96
CA LEU A 85 -21.77 26.42 45.32
C LEU A 85 -22.45 25.52 44.28
N GLY A 86 -21.70 24.59 43.69
CA GLY A 86 -22.20 23.72 42.63
C GLY A 86 -21.08 23.12 41.78
N ALA A 87 -21.41 22.54 40.63
CA ALA A 87 -20.42 22.10 39.65
C ALA A 87 -20.85 22.52 38.24
N VAL A 88 -19.86 22.85 37.41
CA VAL A 88 -20.03 23.10 35.98
C VAL A 88 -19.45 21.92 35.23
N ALA A 89 -20.18 21.43 34.23
CA ALA A 89 -19.68 20.40 33.32
C ALA A 89 -19.83 20.86 31.86
N ALA A 90 -18.77 20.64 31.08
CA ALA A 90 -18.78 20.71 29.63
C ALA A 90 -18.91 19.29 29.08
N MET A 91 -19.76 19.10 28.07
CA MET A 91 -19.98 17.82 27.42
C MET A 91 -19.69 17.96 25.93
N ASN A 92 -18.92 17.04 25.38
CA ASN A 92 -18.61 16.93 23.96
C ASN A 92 -19.12 15.60 23.43
N ASP A 93 -19.85 15.60 22.32
CA ASP A 93 -20.27 14.39 21.63
C ASP A 93 -19.05 13.84 20.90
N VAL A 94 -18.68 12.62 21.25
CA VAL A 94 -17.52 11.91 20.71
C VAL A 94 -17.95 10.62 20.02
N THR A 95 -19.24 10.49 19.67
CA THR A 95 -19.81 9.27 19.08
C THR A 95 -19.10 8.90 17.79
N THR A 96 -19.03 9.85 16.85
CA THR A 96 -18.36 9.64 15.54
C THR A 96 -16.87 9.37 15.73
N ASP A 97 -16.16 10.22 16.47
CA ASP A 97 -14.72 10.08 16.71
C ASP A 97 -14.36 8.72 17.32
N ARG A 98 -15.17 8.23 18.28
CA ARG A 98 -14.93 6.94 18.94
C ARG A 98 -15.26 5.75 18.05
N VAL A 99 -16.28 5.85 17.20
CA VAL A 99 -16.56 4.81 16.20
C VAL A 99 -15.43 4.75 15.18
N GLU A 100 -15.01 5.89 14.63
CA GLU A 100 -13.90 5.96 13.67
C GLU A 100 -12.59 5.44 14.26
N GLN A 101 -12.25 5.85 15.48
CA GLN A 101 -11.06 5.34 16.19
C GLN A 101 -11.09 3.82 16.32
N ARG A 102 -12.24 3.24 16.74
CA ARG A 102 -12.40 1.78 16.86
C ARG A 102 -12.24 1.07 15.53
N LEU A 103 -12.82 1.61 14.45
CA LEU A 103 -12.69 1.06 13.11
C LEU A 103 -11.24 1.10 12.63
N ILE A 104 -10.54 2.20 12.85
CA ILE A 104 -9.11 2.34 12.50
C ILE A 104 -8.27 1.34 13.29
N GLU A 105 -8.49 1.20 14.60
CA GLU A 105 -7.77 0.23 15.42
C GLU A 105 -8.04 -1.21 14.98
N GLN A 106 -9.29 -1.54 14.64
CA GLN A 106 -9.65 -2.85 14.12
C GLN A 106 -8.96 -3.12 12.78
N ALA A 107 -9.04 -2.20 11.83
CA ALA A 107 -8.38 -2.32 10.53
C ALA A 107 -6.85 -2.45 10.68
N ARG A 108 -6.24 -1.73 11.61
CA ARG A 108 -4.80 -1.87 11.93
C ARG A 108 -4.46 -3.25 12.48
N ARG A 109 -5.29 -3.79 13.37
CA ARG A 109 -5.11 -5.15 13.90
C ARG A 109 -5.24 -6.20 12.81
N GLU A 110 -6.28 -6.11 11.98
CA GLU A 110 -6.50 -7.03 10.85
C GLU A 110 -5.36 -6.98 9.85
N LEU A 111 -4.90 -5.77 9.49
CA LEU A 111 -3.76 -5.57 8.60
C LEU A 111 -2.48 -6.17 9.19
N SER A 112 -2.22 -5.97 10.49
CA SER A 112 -1.05 -6.55 11.17
C SER A 112 -1.07 -8.08 11.14
N VAL A 113 -2.23 -8.69 11.43
CA VAL A 113 -2.39 -10.15 11.38
C VAL A 113 -2.21 -10.69 9.96
N ALA A 114 -2.80 -10.01 8.97
CA ALA A 114 -2.66 -10.40 7.56
C ALA A 114 -1.21 -10.27 7.07
N ASN A 115 -0.51 -9.21 7.46
CA ASN A 115 0.89 -8.99 7.10
C ASN A 115 1.80 -10.07 7.71
N GLU A 116 1.58 -10.44 8.97
CA GLU A 116 2.33 -11.52 9.62
C GLU A 116 2.08 -12.88 8.95
N ARG A 117 0.83 -13.18 8.61
CA ARG A 117 0.48 -14.40 7.84
C ARG A 117 1.17 -14.42 6.49
N LEU A 118 1.18 -13.30 5.78
CA LEU A 118 1.83 -13.17 4.48
C LEU A 118 3.35 -13.38 4.61
N ARG A 119 3.99 -12.74 5.60
CA ARG A 119 5.42 -12.90 5.87
C ARG A 119 5.78 -14.35 6.15
N ARG A 120 5.01 -15.02 7.01
CA ARG A 120 5.20 -16.43 7.32
C ARG A 120 5.04 -17.31 6.08
N SER A 121 3.97 -17.12 5.31
CA SER A 121 3.72 -17.89 4.09
C SER A 121 4.84 -17.70 3.05
N ASN A 122 5.39 -16.49 2.95
CA ASN A 122 6.47 -16.18 2.02
C ASN A 122 7.81 -16.82 2.46
N ALA A 123 8.09 -16.81 3.77
CA ALA A 123 9.22 -17.52 4.34
C ALA A 123 9.10 -19.04 4.14
N ASP A 124 7.91 -19.60 4.37
CA ASP A 124 7.62 -21.02 4.15
C ASP A 124 7.81 -21.40 2.67
N LEU A 125 7.33 -20.56 1.73
CA LEU A 125 7.54 -20.76 0.30
C LEU A 125 9.02 -20.71 -0.09
N THR A 126 9.77 -19.75 0.45
CA THR A 126 11.22 -19.60 0.22
C THR A 126 12.00 -20.80 0.73
N ASN A 127 11.66 -21.30 1.93
CA ASN A 127 12.28 -22.47 2.52
C ASN A 127 11.96 -23.73 1.71
N PHE A 128 10.70 -23.90 1.31
CA PHE A 128 10.27 -25.01 0.46
C PHE A 128 11.00 -25.00 -0.89
N ALA A 129 11.08 -23.82 -1.55
CA ALA A 129 11.85 -23.64 -2.76
C ALA A 129 13.34 -23.97 -2.54
N GLY A 130 13.93 -23.55 -1.41
CA GLY A 130 15.28 -23.92 -1.01
C GLY A 130 15.50 -25.43 -0.98
N ALA A 131 14.68 -26.15 -0.22
CA ALA A 131 14.79 -27.59 -0.02
C ALA A 131 14.56 -28.38 -1.32
N VAL A 132 13.41 -28.16 -1.97
CA VAL A 132 13.06 -28.85 -3.23
C VAL A 132 14.08 -28.56 -4.32
N GLY A 133 14.58 -27.33 -4.39
CA GLY A 133 15.59 -26.98 -5.38
C GLY A 133 16.88 -27.77 -5.24
N HIS A 134 17.40 -27.90 -4.02
CA HIS A 134 18.57 -28.73 -3.78
C HIS A 134 18.30 -30.20 -4.15
N ASP A 135 17.15 -30.72 -3.73
CA ASP A 135 16.79 -32.13 -3.90
C ASP A 135 16.51 -32.52 -5.36
N LEU A 136 16.12 -31.56 -6.21
CA LEU A 136 15.92 -31.78 -7.64
C LEU A 136 17.17 -31.47 -8.48
N VAL A 137 17.95 -30.45 -8.12
CA VAL A 137 19.13 -30.03 -8.90
C VAL A 137 20.30 -31.01 -8.73
N ALA A 138 20.52 -31.54 -7.53
CA ALA A 138 21.59 -32.50 -7.27
C ALA A 138 21.49 -33.78 -8.14
N PRO A 139 20.35 -34.50 -8.21
CA PRO A 139 20.24 -35.68 -9.07
C PRO A 139 20.31 -35.32 -10.56
N LEU A 140 19.76 -34.18 -11.01
CA LEU A 140 19.90 -33.75 -12.41
C LEU A 140 21.36 -33.45 -12.77
N GLY A 141 22.13 -32.86 -11.85
CA GLY A 141 23.57 -32.67 -12.02
C GLY A 141 24.33 -33.99 -12.15
N ALA A 142 23.95 -35.00 -11.34
CA ALA A 142 24.52 -36.34 -11.44
C ALA A 142 24.16 -36.99 -12.78
N VAL A 143 22.92 -36.90 -13.26
CA VAL A 143 22.50 -37.44 -14.57
C VAL A 143 23.27 -36.75 -15.69
N GLY A 144 23.38 -35.41 -15.67
CA GLY A 144 24.17 -34.66 -16.64
C GLY A 144 25.62 -35.13 -16.72
N GLY A 145 26.29 -35.27 -15.57
CA GLY A 145 27.67 -35.77 -15.54
C GLY A 145 27.85 -37.23 -16.02
N HIS A 146 26.82 -38.08 -15.91
CA HIS A 146 26.86 -39.41 -16.53
C HIS A 146 26.66 -39.34 -18.04
N LEU A 147 25.79 -38.45 -18.53
CA LEU A 147 25.59 -38.23 -19.96
C LEU A 147 26.84 -37.67 -20.63
N ASP A 148 27.56 -36.75 -19.96
CA ASP A 148 28.84 -36.21 -20.44
C ASP A 148 29.87 -37.35 -20.65
N LYS A 149 30.04 -38.21 -19.64
CA LYS A 149 30.93 -39.39 -19.73
C LYS A 149 30.48 -40.38 -20.80
N LEU A 150 29.17 -40.60 -20.93
CA LEU A 150 28.61 -41.46 -21.98
C LEU A 150 28.94 -40.90 -23.36
N GLY A 151 28.80 -39.58 -23.56
CA GLY A 151 29.13 -38.87 -24.80
C GLY A 151 30.57 -39.12 -25.26
N GLU A 152 31.52 -39.19 -24.32
CA GLU A 152 32.93 -39.51 -24.61
C GLU A 152 33.14 -40.96 -25.09
N LEU A 153 32.27 -41.89 -24.66
CA LEU A 153 32.38 -43.33 -24.93
C LEU A 153 31.64 -43.76 -26.20
N VAL A 154 30.52 -43.12 -26.56
CA VAL A 154 29.76 -43.48 -27.76
C VAL A 154 30.50 -43.12 -29.05
N ARG A 155 30.37 -44.01 -30.03
CA ARG A 155 31.00 -43.89 -31.35
C ARG A 155 30.00 -43.97 -32.50
N GLY A 156 28.84 -44.57 -32.30
CA GLY A 156 27.76 -44.54 -33.29
C GLY A 156 27.08 -43.17 -33.35
N GLU A 157 26.60 -42.81 -34.53
CA GLU A 157 25.98 -41.51 -34.80
C GLU A 157 24.60 -41.41 -34.13
N GLN A 158 23.84 -42.51 -34.13
CA GLN A 158 22.52 -42.59 -33.52
C GLN A 158 22.58 -42.49 -31.99
N GLU A 159 23.53 -43.18 -31.35
CA GLU A 159 23.68 -43.13 -29.90
C GLU A 159 24.21 -41.77 -29.44
N ARG A 160 25.09 -41.12 -30.23
CA ARG A 160 25.48 -39.71 -29.99
C ARG A 160 24.26 -38.78 -30.03
N ALA A 161 23.40 -38.93 -31.03
CA ALA A 161 22.17 -38.12 -31.12
C ALA A 161 21.23 -38.32 -29.90
N TRP A 162 21.14 -39.54 -29.37
CA TRP A 162 20.37 -39.82 -28.15
C TRP A 162 20.97 -39.19 -26.89
N VAL A 163 22.30 -39.29 -26.72
CA VAL A 163 22.99 -38.65 -25.59
C VAL A 163 22.82 -37.14 -25.65
N ASP A 164 23.03 -36.52 -26.82
CA ASP A 164 22.87 -35.07 -27.00
C ASP A 164 21.44 -34.61 -26.69
N ALA A 165 20.44 -35.39 -27.12
CA ALA A 165 19.04 -35.10 -26.82
C ALA A 165 18.74 -35.18 -25.31
N ALA A 166 19.26 -36.21 -24.62
CA ALA A 166 19.11 -36.36 -23.18
C ALA A 166 19.82 -35.22 -22.41
N SER A 167 21.02 -34.83 -22.83
CA SER A 167 21.77 -33.72 -22.22
C SER A 167 21.01 -32.40 -22.35
N ARG A 168 20.46 -32.09 -23.55
CA ARG A 168 19.59 -30.92 -23.74
C ARG A 168 18.36 -30.94 -22.83
N ALA A 169 17.73 -32.09 -22.65
CA ALA A 169 16.58 -32.23 -21.76
C ALA A 169 16.93 -31.97 -20.28
N VAL A 170 18.08 -32.47 -19.81
CA VAL A 170 18.56 -32.22 -18.44
C VAL A 170 18.88 -30.74 -18.22
N THR A 171 19.57 -30.08 -19.16
CA THR A 171 19.86 -28.64 -19.10
C THR A 171 18.57 -27.82 -19.01
N ARG A 172 17.60 -28.09 -19.89
CA ARG A 172 16.31 -27.41 -19.87
C ARG A 172 15.55 -27.61 -18.55
N MET A 173 15.58 -28.81 -17.97
CA MET A 173 14.97 -29.05 -16.65
C MET A 173 15.64 -28.23 -15.55
N ARG A 174 16.97 -28.10 -15.56
CA ARG A 174 17.71 -27.28 -14.58
C ARG A 174 17.35 -25.80 -14.69
N GLU A 175 17.20 -25.28 -15.91
CA GLU A 175 16.80 -23.88 -16.15
C GLU A 175 15.38 -23.60 -15.69
N LEU A 176 14.43 -24.49 -15.99
CA LEU A 176 13.03 -24.37 -15.56
C LEU A 176 12.90 -24.41 -14.03
N ILE A 177 13.60 -25.37 -13.39
CA ILE A 177 13.64 -25.47 -11.93
C ILE A 177 14.29 -24.21 -11.34
N GLY A 178 15.43 -23.77 -11.89
CA GLY A 178 16.13 -22.56 -11.46
C GLY A 178 15.22 -21.33 -11.52
N SER A 179 14.49 -21.16 -12.62
CA SER A 179 13.57 -20.04 -12.84
C SER A 179 12.39 -20.05 -11.87
N LEU A 180 11.78 -21.22 -11.65
CA LEU A 180 10.67 -21.39 -10.71
C LEU A 180 11.09 -21.06 -9.27
N LEU A 181 12.26 -21.56 -8.87
CA LEU A 181 12.82 -21.32 -7.53
C LEU A 181 13.27 -19.87 -7.36
N GLY A 182 13.82 -19.26 -8.41
CA GLY A 182 14.16 -17.84 -8.46
C GLY A 182 12.93 -16.97 -8.20
N ASN A 183 11.84 -17.25 -8.90
CA ASN A 183 10.57 -16.55 -8.72
C ASN A 183 10.00 -16.71 -7.30
N ALA A 184 10.04 -17.92 -6.74
CA ALA A 184 9.59 -18.19 -5.37
C ALA A 184 10.40 -17.43 -4.31
N ARG A 185 11.69 -17.20 -4.54
CA ARG A 185 12.57 -16.40 -3.65
C ARG A 185 12.41 -14.89 -3.87
N ALA A 186 12.20 -14.46 -5.11
CA ALA A 186 12.01 -13.05 -5.46
C ALA A 186 10.76 -12.45 -4.79
N GLY A 187 9.71 -13.25 -4.56
CA GLY A 187 8.54 -12.83 -3.78
C GLY A 187 8.85 -12.40 -2.34
N SER A 188 9.95 -12.90 -1.75
CA SER A 188 10.37 -12.60 -0.37
C SER A 188 11.47 -11.54 -0.26
N ALA A 189 12.25 -11.32 -1.32
CA ALA A 189 13.40 -10.41 -1.29
C ALA A 189 12.97 -8.97 -1.61
N PRO A 190 13.57 -7.95 -0.95
CA PRO A 190 13.38 -6.57 -1.38
C PRO A 190 13.94 -6.40 -2.81
N VAL A 191 13.09 -5.90 -3.71
CA VAL A 191 13.44 -5.65 -5.12
C VAL A 191 14.65 -4.71 -5.18
N ARG A 192 15.77 -5.19 -5.71
CA ARG A 192 16.99 -4.40 -5.80
C ARG A 192 17.09 -3.77 -7.19
N ARG A 193 16.73 -2.50 -7.27
CA ARG A 193 16.79 -1.68 -8.49
C ARG A 193 18.24 -1.32 -8.81
N VAL A 194 18.81 -1.91 -9.87
CA VAL A 194 20.16 -1.59 -10.37
C VAL A 194 20.05 -1.11 -11.82
N PRO A 195 20.87 -0.15 -12.29
CA PRO A 195 20.95 0.19 -13.70
C PRO A 195 21.39 -1.05 -14.51
N ALA A 196 20.61 -1.42 -15.52
CA ALA A 196 20.93 -2.47 -16.46
C ALA A 196 20.94 -1.91 -17.88
N ASP A 197 21.94 -2.31 -18.66
CA ASP A 197 22.04 -2.00 -20.07
C ASP A 197 21.14 -2.96 -20.86
N LEU A 198 20.10 -2.42 -21.51
CA LEU A 198 19.21 -3.24 -22.33
C LEU A 198 19.89 -3.78 -23.58
N GLY A 199 21.00 -3.19 -24.03
CA GLY A 199 21.84 -3.73 -25.10
C GLY A 199 22.44 -5.08 -24.74
N GLU A 200 23.09 -5.19 -23.57
CA GLU A 200 23.68 -6.45 -23.10
C GLU A 200 22.62 -7.54 -22.92
N VAL A 201 21.46 -7.19 -22.37
CA VAL A 201 20.34 -8.13 -22.19
C VAL A 201 19.77 -8.57 -23.53
N PHE A 202 19.60 -7.65 -24.48
CA PHE A 202 19.12 -7.95 -25.82
C PHE A 202 20.07 -8.91 -26.55
N ASP A 203 21.37 -8.64 -26.54
CA ASP A 203 22.38 -9.49 -27.18
C ASP A 203 22.41 -10.89 -26.56
N SER A 204 22.30 -10.98 -25.23
CA SER A 204 22.21 -12.27 -24.52
C SER A 204 20.99 -13.07 -24.97
N VAL A 205 19.81 -12.45 -25.04
CA VAL A 205 18.57 -13.14 -25.42
C VAL A 205 18.59 -13.57 -26.89
N VAL A 206 19.14 -12.74 -27.79
CA VAL A 206 19.32 -13.10 -29.20
C VAL A 206 20.27 -14.28 -29.36
N ALA A 207 21.35 -14.34 -28.57
CA ALA A 207 22.26 -15.48 -28.56
C ALA A 207 21.57 -16.76 -28.06
N ASP A 208 20.81 -16.68 -26.97
CA ASP A 208 20.08 -17.82 -26.40
C ASP A 208 19.05 -18.40 -27.37
N LEU A 209 18.34 -17.54 -28.12
CA LEU A 209 17.28 -17.93 -29.06
C LEU A 209 17.78 -18.17 -30.49
N HIS A 210 19.09 -18.11 -30.73
CA HIS A 210 19.66 -18.14 -32.08
C HIS A 210 19.17 -19.33 -32.92
N ALA A 211 19.12 -20.54 -32.35
CA ALA A 211 18.68 -21.73 -33.07
C ALA A 211 17.20 -21.64 -33.52
N GLU A 212 16.33 -21.05 -32.69
CA GLU A 212 14.91 -20.87 -32.98
C GLU A 212 14.70 -19.76 -34.02
N ILE A 213 15.46 -18.66 -33.92
CA ILE A 213 15.45 -17.56 -34.87
C ILE A 213 15.84 -18.05 -36.27
N VAL A 214 16.92 -18.85 -36.37
CA VAL A 214 17.37 -19.45 -37.63
C VAL A 214 16.36 -20.46 -38.17
N ALA A 215 15.82 -21.32 -37.32
CA ALA A 215 14.82 -22.32 -37.73
C ALA A 215 13.53 -21.68 -38.24
N ALA A 216 13.17 -20.50 -37.73
CA ALA A 216 11.98 -19.74 -38.11
C ALA A 216 12.23 -18.74 -39.25
N ASP A 217 13.47 -18.59 -39.74
CA ASP A 217 13.88 -17.55 -40.69
C ASP A 217 13.42 -16.14 -40.26
N ALA A 218 13.57 -15.84 -38.97
CA ALA A 218 13.04 -14.62 -38.35
C ALA A 218 14.08 -13.49 -38.30
N GLU A 219 13.64 -12.25 -38.52
CA GLU A 219 14.46 -11.05 -38.33
C GLU A 219 14.10 -10.36 -37.00
N VAL A 220 15.08 -10.15 -36.12
CA VAL A 220 14.91 -9.46 -34.83
C VAL A 220 15.48 -8.05 -34.94
N ARG A 221 14.66 -7.03 -34.62
CA ARG A 221 15.07 -5.61 -34.67
C ARG A 221 14.84 -4.91 -33.33
N ALA A 222 15.80 -4.07 -32.93
CA ALA A 222 15.70 -3.19 -31.77
C ALA A 222 16.09 -1.75 -32.15
N PRO A 223 15.49 -0.72 -31.51
CA PRO A 223 15.90 0.66 -31.71
C PRO A 223 17.25 0.95 -31.04
N GLU A 224 18.18 1.57 -31.76
CA GLU A 224 19.49 1.97 -31.24
C GLU A 224 19.57 3.49 -30.95
N PRO A 225 20.15 3.91 -29.80
CA PRO A 225 20.66 3.08 -28.71
C PRO A 225 19.54 2.58 -27.78
N LEU A 226 19.68 1.37 -27.25
CA LEU A 226 18.79 0.85 -26.23
C LEU A 226 19.01 1.60 -24.89
N PRO A 227 17.94 1.99 -24.18
CA PRO A 227 18.07 2.77 -22.95
C PRO A 227 18.51 1.89 -21.78
N ALA A 228 19.27 2.45 -20.85
CA ALA A 228 19.50 1.81 -19.56
C ALA A 228 18.23 1.91 -18.68
N VAL A 229 17.80 0.79 -18.09
CA VAL A 229 16.61 0.72 -17.23
C VAL A 229 16.95 0.22 -15.84
N SER A 230 16.15 0.61 -14.85
CA SER A 230 16.33 0.15 -13.48
C SER A 230 15.52 -1.12 -13.23
N CYS A 231 16.18 -2.28 -13.20
CA CYS A 231 15.56 -3.59 -13.00
C CYS A 231 16.25 -4.39 -11.87
N ASP A 232 15.62 -5.49 -11.46
CA ASP A 232 16.17 -6.44 -10.51
C ASP A 232 16.86 -7.58 -11.28
N PRO A 233 18.17 -7.83 -11.08
CA PRO A 233 18.91 -8.85 -11.83
C PRO A 233 18.44 -10.29 -11.55
N GLY A 234 17.65 -10.54 -10.50
CA GLY A 234 17.07 -11.86 -10.20
C GLY A 234 15.73 -12.14 -10.89
N ALA A 235 15.09 -11.11 -11.45
CA ALA A 235 13.94 -11.26 -12.33
C ALA A 235 14.47 -11.20 -13.76
N GLY A 236 14.29 -12.27 -14.55
CA GLY A 236 14.59 -12.24 -15.98
C GLY A 236 13.93 -11.04 -16.68
N PRO A 237 14.33 -10.71 -17.93
CA PRO A 237 13.87 -9.51 -18.61
C PRO A 237 12.35 -9.39 -18.50
N PRO A 238 11.81 -8.22 -18.10
CA PRO A 238 10.40 -8.06 -17.88
C PRO A 238 9.67 -8.38 -19.19
N ALA A 239 8.72 -9.32 -19.15
CA ALA A 239 7.72 -9.43 -20.19
C ALA A 239 7.08 -8.04 -20.36
N ALA A 240 7.22 -7.48 -21.56
CA ALA A 240 6.72 -6.20 -22.04
C ALA A 240 6.00 -5.35 -20.99
N ALA A 241 6.70 -4.32 -20.49
CA ALA A 241 6.17 -3.36 -19.53
C ALA A 241 4.83 -2.77 -20.01
N GLU A 242 3.73 -3.13 -19.34
CA GLU A 242 2.56 -2.26 -19.26
C GLU A 242 3.01 -0.94 -18.61
N PRO A 243 2.56 0.22 -19.10
CA PRO A 243 2.94 1.50 -18.54
C PRO A 243 2.40 1.61 -17.11
N ASP A 244 3.32 1.51 -16.16
CA ASP A 244 3.11 1.70 -14.73
C ASP A 244 2.43 3.05 -14.51
N ARG A 245 1.13 3.00 -14.18
CA ARG A 245 0.38 4.18 -13.75
C ARG A 245 0.94 4.59 -12.41
N GLN A 246 1.87 5.54 -12.49
CA GLN A 246 2.29 6.47 -11.46
C GLN A 246 1.27 6.50 -10.32
N ARG A 247 1.61 5.86 -9.20
CA ARG A 247 0.90 5.98 -7.94
C ARG A 247 0.85 7.46 -7.61
N ASP A 248 -0.31 8.08 -7.81
CA ASP A 248 -0.60 9.42 -7.35
C ASP A 248 -0.35 9.45 -5.84
N GLN A 249 0.70 10.20 -5.50
CA GLN A 249 0.90 10.74 -4.16
C GLN A 249 -0.34 11.58 -3.86
N ILE A 250 -1.11 11.19 -2.85
CA ILE A 250 -2.16 12.03 -2.27
C ILE A 250 -1.43 13.10 -1.44
N PRO A 251 -1.39 14.39 -1.84
CA PRO A 251 -0.91 15.42 -0.93
C PRO A 251 -2.00 15.74 0.12
N PRO A 252 -1.62 16.15 1.34
CA PRO A 252 -2.59 16.53 2.37
C PRO A 252 -3.32 17.84 1.98
N PRO A 253 -4.53 18.10 2.51
CA PRO A 253 -5.29 19.29 2.15
C PRO A 253 -4.73 20.51 2.91
N ALA A 254 -4.24 21.51 2.18
CA ALA A 254 -3.96 22.83 2.71
C ALA A 254 -5.01 23.84 2.22
N ALA A 255 -5.51 24.62 3.17
CA ALA A 255 -6.56 25.61 3.02
C ALA A 255 -6.15 26.83 2.18
N ALA A 256 -7.19 27.50 1.68
CA ALA A 256 -7.24 28.68 0.83
C ALA A 256 -6.31 29.86 1.19
N VAL A 257 -5.76 30.53 0.17
CA VAL A 257 -5.68 32.00 0.06
C VAL A 257 -5.79 32.42 -1.41
N ALA A 258 -6.62 33.44 -1.66
CA ALA A 258 -6.86 34.10 -2.93
C ALA A 258 -5.71 35.00 -3.40
N GLY A 259 -5.60 35.22 -4.72
CA GLY A 259 -4.77 36.29 -5.29
C GLY A 259 -4.68 36.21 -6.80
N GLY A 260 -5.38 37.12 -7.50
CA GLY A 260 -5.42 37.21 -8.96
C GLY A 260 -4.12 37.69 -9.61
N GLY A 261 -4.04 37.52 -10.93
CA GLY A 261 -2.89 37.98 -11.71
C GLY A 261 -2.92 37.50 -13.16
N ASP A 262 -3.62 38.26 -13.98
CA ASP A 262 -3.62 38.29 -15.45
C ASP A 262 -2.21 38.24 -16.09
N ARG A 263 -2.04 37.49 -17.19
CA ARG A 263 -1.39 37.96 -18.45
C ARG A 263 -1.19 36.88 -19.53
N ALA A 264 -1.83 37.15 -20.66
CA ALA A 264 -1.28 37.20 -22.03
C ALA A 264 -0.52 35.99 -22.61
N ALA A 265 -1.22 35.25 -23.47
CA ALA A 265 -0.66 34.31 -24.44
C ALA A 265 0.06 35.04 -25.60
N GLY A 266 1.37 34.85 -25.72
CA GLY A 266 2.18 35.32 -26.84
C GLY A 266 2.31 34.27 -27.95
N ARG A 267 1.53 34.42 -29.03
CA ARG A 267 1.77 33.74 -30.32
C ARG A 267 2.91 34.46 -31.07
N ARG A 268 4.03 33.79 -31.36
CA ARG A 268 5.02 34.27 -32.33
C ARG A 268 4.86 33.58 -33.68
N ARG A 269 4.44 34.38 -34.67
CA ARG A 269 4.76 34.19 -36.09
C ARG A 269 6.17 34.72 -36.34
N LEU A 270 6.96 34.01 -37.13
CA LEU A 270 8.08 34.58 -37.87
C LEU A 270 7.93 34.12 -39.32
N GLY A 271 7.61 35.09 -40.18
CA GLY A 271 7.74 35.00 -41.62
C GLY A 271 8.87 35.92 -42.09
N GLY A 272 9.44 35.60 -43.23
CA GLY A 272 10.51 36.34 -43.92
C GLY A 272 11.33 35.32 -44.72
N ASP A 273 10.92 34.92 -45.92
CA ASP A 273 11.13 35.65 -47.19
C ASP A 273 12.64 35.72 -47.51
N GLY A 274 13.20 35.20 -48.59
CA GLY A 274 12.72 34.59 -49.82
C GLY A 274 13.93 34.54 -50.76
N ARG A 275 14.00 33.59 -51.70
CA ARG A 275 14.53 33.79 -53.07
C ARG A 275 14.55 32.50 -53.88
N ARG A 276 14.24 32.72 -55.16
CA ARG A 276 14.03 31.81 -56.28
C ARG A 276 15.35 31.19 -56.79
N GLN A 277 15.27 29.99 -57.38
CA GLN A 277 15.77 29.59 -58.72
C GLN A 277 15.63 28.04 -58.84
N ARG A 278 14.72 27.54 -59.68
CA ARG A 278 14.86 27.06 -61.08
C ARG A 278 15.62 25.73 -61.25
N HIS A 279 14.99 24.88 -62.05
CA HIS A 279 15.30 23.50 -62.48
C HIS A 279 16.74 23.20 -62.94
N GLY A 280 17.14 21.95 -62.73
CA GLY A 280 18.20 21.27 -63.47
C GLY A 280 18.55 19.89 -62.89
N HIS A 281 18.06 18.82 -63.51
CA HIS A 281 18.56 17.43 -63.40
C HIS A 281 19.61 17.23 -64.52
N PRO A 282 20.33 16.10 -64.67
CA PRO A 282 21.13 15.31 -63.72
C PRO A 282 22.58 15.04 -64.25
N ALA A 283 23.27 14.09 -63.62
CA ALA A 283 24.36 13.22 -64.13
C ALA A 283 25.83 13.61 -63.85
N GLY A 284 26.58 12.59 -63.41
CA GLY A 284 27.92 12.31 -63.95
C GLY A 284 29.12 12.38 -62.99
N ALA A 285 29.51 11.20 -62.50
CA ALA A 285 30.88 10.67 -62.38
C ALA A 285 32.03 11.57 -61.83
N ALA A 286 32.58 11.16 -60.68
CA ALA A 286 33.90 10.50 -60.53
C ALA A 286 34.30 10.48 -59.04
#